data_AF-A0A662KEP1-F1
#
_entry.id   AF-A0A662KEP1-F1
#
_cell.length_a   1.000
_cell.length_b   1.000
_cell.length_c   1.000
_cell.angle_alpha   90.00
_cell.angle_beta   90.00
_cell.angle_gamma   90.00
#
_symmetry.space_group_name_H-M   'P 1'
#
loop_
_entity.id
_entity.type
_entity.pdbx_description
1 polymer ?
#
loop_
_entity_poly.entity_id
_entity_poly.type
_entity_poly.pdbx_seq_one_letter_code
_entity_poly.pdbx_strand_id
1 'polypeptide(L)'
;MEKKYSELGELREKAPKLFGVPTGTKLDNMFWKIEFEGKPIKKPLGGLPHLSVINLTGIPDSGKSLLAEQFALHQASEGYKVLFVTVESPANFLYTSLRAKSRYLNLDFDEISKNIVVIDASENAELREDPRALMDTMAYAIKEKRTNNVVIDSITGLYEHKEMMARQIVRQFFNFLKKWRQTAILVSQKRSAQGAD
;
A
#
# COMPACT_ATOMS: atom_id res chain seq x y z
N MET A 1 29.23 -14.03 18.77
CA MET A 1 28.09 -13.10 18.61
C MET A 1 28.26 -12.40 17.27
N GLU A 2 27.31 -12.54 16.34
CA GLU A 2 27.31 -11.71 15.13
C GLU A 2 27.15 -10.23 15.51
N LYS A 3 27.83 -9.34 14.77
CA LYS A 3 27.66 -7.89 14.92
C LYS A 3 26.18 -7.53 14.72
N LYS A 4 25.56 -6.90 15.73
CA LYS A 4 24.17 -6.38 15.68
C LYS A 4 24.09 -4.93 15.19
N TYR A 5 25.14 -4.42 14.57
CA TYR A 5 25.22 -3.06 14.05
C TYR A 5 25.90 -3.06 12.68
N SER A 6 25.62 -2.04 11.87
CA SER A 6 26.24 -1.84 10.56
C SER A 6 26.67 -0.39 10.43
N GLU A 7 27.80 -0.15 9.76
CA GLU A 7 28.17 1.20 9.37
C GLU A 7 27.30 1.65 8.20
N LEU A 8 26.94 2.94 8.12
CA LEU A 8 26.05 3.45 7.09
C LEU A 8 26.57 3.16 5.67
N GLY A 9 27.90 3.20 5.47
CA GLY A 9 28.56 2.88 4.21
C GLY A 9 28.38 1.42 3.77
N GLU A 10 28.35 0.47 4.71
CA GLU A 10 28.15 -0.97 4.43
C GLU A 10 26.74 -1.26 3.88
N LEU A 11 25.78 -0.37 4.13
CA LEU A 11 24.41 -0.51 3.65
C LEU A 11 24.24 -0.15 2.17
N ARG A 12 25.25 0.44 1.52
CA ARG A 12 25.17 0.92 0.13
C ARG A 12 24.73 -0.16 -0.85
N GLU A 13 25.23 -1.38 -0.71
CA GLU A 13 24.88 -2.50 -1.60
C GLU A 13 23.45 -3.01 -1.38
N LYS A 14 22.93 -2.83 -0.17
CA LYS A 14 21.57 -3.26 0.20
C LYS A 14 20.53 -2.14 0.03
N ALA A 15 20.99 -0.89 -0.17
CA ALA A 15 20.14 0.27 -0.29
C ALA A 15 19.23 0.13 -1.52
N PRO A 16 17.90 0.30 -1.36
CA PRO A 16 16.99 0.24 -2.49
C PRO A 16 17.25 1.42 -3.42
N LYS A 17 17.14 1.17 -4.74
CA LYS A 17 17.17 2.24 -5.74
C LYS A 17 15.96 3.14 -5.52
N LEU A 18 16.19 4.46 -5.51
CA LEU A 18 15.13 5.45 -5.44
C LEU A 18 14.61 5.74 -6.85
N PHE A 19 13.35 5.39 -7.09
CA PHE A 19 12.59 5.79 -8.28
C PHE A 19 11.11 5.92 -7.91
N GLY A 20 10.33 6.58 -8.78
CA GLY A 20 8.89 6.74 -8.60
C GLY A 20 8.13 5.51 -9.07
N VAL A 21 7.18 5.07 -8.25
CA VAL A 21 6.15 4.09 -8.58
C VAL A 21 4.89 4.90 -8.91
N PRO A 22 4.54 5.04 -10.19
CA PRO A 22 3.40 5.86 -10.61
C PRO A 22 2.11 5.44 -9.92
N THR A 23 1.22 6.39 -9.70
CA THR A 23 -0.07 6.14 -9.07
C THR A 23 -1.23 6.35 -10.02
N GLY A 24 -1.01 7.04 -11.15
CA GLY A 24 -2.09 7.48 -12.03
C GLY A 24 -2.93 8.60 -11.38
N THR A 25 -2.38 9.26 -10.35
CA THR A 25 -3.05 10.32 -9.59
C THR A 25 -2.14 11.55 -9.41
N LYS A 26 -2.66 12.60 -8.77
CA LYS A 26 -1.85 13.79 -8.44
C LYS A 26 -0.69 13.51 -7.46
N LEU A 27 -0.67 12.35 -6.78
CA LEU A 27 0.44 11.94 -5.91
C LEU A 27 1.76 11.83 -6.66
N ASP A 28 1.74 11.63 -7.98
CA ASP A 28 2.94 11.48 -8.82
C ASP A 28 3.81 12.74 -8.84
N ASN A 29 3.22 13.88 -8.46
CA ASN A 29 3.86 15.19 -8.42
C ASN A 29 4.29 15.62 -7.00
N MET A 30 4.10 14.77 -5.98
CA MET A 30 4.29 15.13 -4.57
C MET A 30 5.64 14.68 -3.98
N PHE A 31 6.41 13.86 -4.69
CA PHE A 31 7.74 13.44 -4.29
C PHE A 31 8.76 13.99 -5.27
N TRP A 32 9.98 14.29 -4.81
CA TRP A 32 10.99 14.96 -5.61
C TRP A 32 12.32 14.20 -5.62
N LYS A 33 13.04 14.34 -6.73
CA LYS A 33 14.43 13.95 -6.89
C LYS A 33 15.25 15.16 -7.35
N ILE A 34 16.56 15.07 -7.19
CA ILE A 34 17.51 16.01 -7.77
C ILE A 34 18.21 15.33 -8.94
N GLU A 35 18.21 15.99 -10.09
CA GLU A 35 19.02 15.61 -11.25
C GLU A 35 20.11 16.66 -11.47
N PHE A 36 21.27 16.24 -11.95
CA PHE A 36 22.40 17.13 -12.19
C PHE A 36 22.57 17.37 -13.68
N GLU A 37 22.24 18.58 -14.12
CA GLU A 37 22.43 19.07 -15.50
C GLU A 37 23.29 20.33 -15.43
N GLY A 38 24.57 20.17 -15.08
CA GLY A 38 25.50 21.28 -14.75
C GLY A 38 25.21 21.97 -13.40
N LYS A 39 23.94 22.01 -12.97
CA LYS A 39 23.46 22.45 -11.66
C LYS A 39 22.43 21.46 -11.11
N PRO A 40 22.20 21.40 -9.78
CA PRO A 40 21.13 20.59 -9.21
C PRO A 40 19.76 21.15 -9.62
N ILE A 41 18.94 20.32 -10.26
CA ILE A 41 17.58 20.64 -10.69
C ILE A 41 16.61 19.75 -9.93
N LYS A 42 15.62 20.36 -9.27
CA LYS A 42 14.52 19.65 -8.60
C LYS A 42 13.48 19.21 -9.63
N LYS A 43 13.23 17.90 -9.73
CA LYS A 43 12.17 17.34 -10.58
C LYS A 43 11.24 16.43 -9.77
N PRO A 44 9.97 16.25 -10.18
CA PRO A 44 9.11 15.23 -9.60
C PRO A 44 9.75 13.85 -9.72
N LEU A 45 9.56 13.01 -8.72
CA LEU A 45 9.98 11.62 -8.72
C LEU A 45 9.13 10.79 -9.69
N GLY A 46 7.90 11.23 -9.97
CA GLY A 46 6.97 10.57 -10.90
C GLY A 46 6.16 9.46 -10.25
N GLY A 47 5.92 9.52 -8.94
CA GLY A 47 5.23 8.47 -8.20
C GLY A 47 5.62 8.40 -6.73
N LEU A 48 5.09 7.39 -6.03
CA LEU A 48 5.52 7.06 -4.68
C LEU A 48 6.97 6.56 -4.71
N PRO A 49 7.80 6.87 -3.71
CA PRO A 49 9.14 6.30 -3.66
C PRO A 49 9.09 4.77 -3.63
N HIS A 50 9.89 4.10 -4.46
CA HIS A 50 9.96 2.65 -4.48
C HIS A 50 10.24 2.05 -3.09
N LEU A 51 9.50 1.00 -2.73
CA LEU A 51 9.49 0.37 -1.40
C LEU A 51 9.05 1.29 -0.27
N SER A 52 8.38 2.41 -0.55
CA SER A 52 7.71 3.21 0.49
C SER A 52 6.42 2.53 0.94
N VAL A 53 6.06 2.79 2.20
CA VAL A 53 4.77 2.42 2.76
C VAL A 53 4.12 3.72 3.18
N ILE A 54 3.05 4.10 2.49
CA ILE A 54 2.34 5.37 2.68
C ILE A 54 1.02 5.08 3.39
N ASN A 55 0.78 5.79 4.50
CA ASN A 55 -0.50 5.72 5.19
C ASN A 55 -1.38 6.91 4.75
N LEU A 56 -2.43 6.63 4.00
CA LEU A 56 -3.45 7.61 3.59
C LEU A 56 -4.50 7.70 4.69
N THR A 57 -4.43 8.78 5.48
CA THR A 57 -5.33 9.02 6.60
C THR A 57 -6.27 10.19 6.33
N GLY A 58 -7.53 10.07 6.72
CA GLY A 58 -8.53 11.12 6.57
C GLY A 58 -9.87 10.75 7.22
N ILE A 59 -10.81 11.69 7.25
CA ILE A 59 -12.18 11.43 7.72
C ILE A 59 -12.87 10.39 6.83
N PRO A 60 -13.92 9.69 7.30
CA PRO A 60 -14.75 8.84 6.45
C PRO A 60 -15.23 9.58 5.18
N ASP A 61 -15.44 8.83 4.10
CA ASP A 61 -15.93 9.35 2.79
C ASP A 61 -15.05 10.40 2.10
N SER A 62 -13.82 10.64 2.57
CA SER A 62 -12.88 11.60 1.96
C SER A 62 -12.17 11.10 0.69
N GLY A 63 -12.60 9.99 0.08
CA GLY A 63 -12.01 9.44 -1.15
C GLY A 63 -10.71 8.63 -1.00
N LYS A 64 -10.39 8.11 0.20
CA LYS A 64 -9.16 7.33 0.44
C LYS A 64 -9.12 6.03 -0.36
N SER A 65 -10.21 5.25 -0.31
CA SER A 65 -10.37 4.01 -1.08
C SER A 65 -10.32 4.26 -2.58
N LEU A 66 -10.90 5.37 -3.04
CA LEU A 66 -10.80 5.78 -4.44
C LEU A 66 -9.34 5.94 -4.90
N LEU A 67 -8.50 6.63 -4.12
CA LEU A 67 -7.07 6.78 -4.44
C LEU A 67 -6.32 5.44 -4.40
N ALA A 68 -6.62 4.60 -3.42
CA ALA A 68 -5.98 3.29 -3.26
C ALA A 68 -6.34 2.33 -4.41
N GLU A 69 -7.60 2.33 -4.84
CA GLU A 69 -8.09 1.55 -5.98
C GLU A 69 -7.53 2.07 -7.32
N GLN A 70 -7.40 3.40 -7.49
CA GLN A 70 -6.74 3.98 -8.67
C GLN A 70 -5.27 3.55 -8.76
N PHE A 71 -4.54 3.58 -7.64
CA PHE A 71 -3.17 3.06 -7.58
C PHE A 71 -3.12 1.57 -7.97
N ALA A 72 -4.05 0.75 -7.46
CA ALA A 72 -4.10 -0.67 -7.80
C ALA A 72 -4.36 -0.90 -9.31
N LEU A 73 -5.33 -0.20 -9.89
CA LEU A 73 -5.65 -0.29 -11.32
C LEU A 73 -4.49 0.17 -12.20
N HIS A 74 -3.87 1.31 -11.86
CA HIS A 74 -2.76 1.86 -12.63
C HIS A 74 -1.53 0.94 -12.60
N GLN A 75 -1.16 0.44 -11.42
CA GLN A 75 -0.05 -0.51 -11.33
C GLN A 75 -0.35 -1.81 -12.06
N ALA A 76 -1.58 -2.32 -11.97
CA ALA A 76 -2.01 -3.50 -12.70
C ALA A 76 -1.98 -3.31 -14.23
N SER A 77 -2.33 -2.12 -14.74
CA SER A 77 -2.27 -1.79 -16.17
C SER A 77 -0.84 -1.65 -16.68
N GLU A 78 0.11 -1.25 -15.83
CA GLU A 78 1.54 -1.22 -16.15
C GLU A 78 2.21 -2.62 -16.04
N GLY A 79 1.41 -3.68 -15.85
CA GLY A 79 1.89 -5.06 -15.76
C GLY A 79 2.44 -5.47 -14.38
N TYR A 80 2.36 -4.60 -13.37
CA TYR A 80 2.78 -4.92 -12.02
C TYR A 80 1.69 -5.70 -11.27
N LYS A 81 2.11 -6.60 -10.38
CA LYS A 81 1.20 -7.40 -9.59
C LYS A 81 0.89 -6.74 -8.26
N VAL A 82 -0.40 -6.51 -8.01
CA VAL A 82 -0.91 -5.83 -6.83
C VAL A 82 -1.58 -6.84 -5.91
N LEU A 83 -1.20 -6.84 -4.64
CA LEU A 83 -1.95 -7.51 -3.57
C LEU A 83 -2.89 -6.50 -2.92
N PHE A 84 -4.20 -6.72 -3.05
CA PHE A 84 -5.22 -5.89 -2.43
C PHE A 84 -5.83 -6.64 -1.24
N VAL A 85 -5.65 -6.12 -0.04
CA VAL A 85 -6.28 -6.63 1.18
C VAL A 85 -7.48 -5.75 1.48
N THR A 86 -8.68 -6.31 1.32
CA THR A 86 -9.92 -5.62 1.70
C THR A 86 -10.35 -6.08 3.10
N VAL A 87 -10.59 -5.13 3.99
CA VAL A 87 -10.87 -5.38 5.42
C VAL A 87 -12.28 -4.91 5.79
N GLU A 88 -12.76 -3.84 5.17
CA GLU A 88 -14.07 -3.24 5.50
C GLU A 88 -15.18 -3.65 4.53
N SER A 89 -14.84 -3.92 3.26
CA SER A 89 -15.80 -4.27 2.21
C SER A 89 -15.54 -5.68 1.65
N PRO A 90 -16.56 -6.51 1.45
CA PRO A 90 -16.39 -7.80 0.78
C PRO A 90 -15.82 -7.67 -0.64
N ALA A 91 -15.04 -8.65 -1.06
CA ALA A 91 -14.25 -8.61 -2.28
C ALA A 91 -15.11 -8.50 -3.56
N ASN A 92 -16.35 -8.96 -3.54
CA ASN A 92 -17.29 -8.79 -4.66
C ASN A 92 -17.69 -7.31 -4.88
N PHE A 93 -17.77 -6.50 -3.82
CA PHE A 93 -17.97 -5.04 -3.94
C PHE A 93 -16.72 -4.37 -4.48
N LEU A 94 -15.54 -4.77 -4.00
CA LEU A 94 -14.25 -4.31 -4.55
C LEU A 94 -14.17 -4.61 -6.05
N TYR A 95 -14.51 -5.83 -6.49
CA TYR A 95 -14.53 -6.21 -7.90
C TYR A 95 -15.42 -5.27 -8.73
N THR A 96 -16.64 -5.03 -8.26
CA THR A 96 -17.59 -4.14 -8.95
C THR A 96 -17.05 -2.72 -9.06
N SER A 97 -16.47 -2.21 -7.96
CA SER A 97 -15.85 -0.88 -7.92
C SER A 97 -14.68 -0.75 -8.88
N LEU A 98 -13.74 -1.71 -8.88
CA LEU A 98 -12.59 -1.73 -9.77
C LEU A 98 -13.01 -1.82 -11.25
N ARG A 99 -14.01 -2.66 -11.57
CA ARG A 99 -14.54 -2.81 -12.93
C ARG A 99 -15.23 -1.55 -13.43
N ALA A 100 -15.96 -0.84 -12.57
CA ALA A 100 -16.54 0.45 -12.93
C ALA A 100 -15.43 1.48 -13.18
N LYS A 101 -14.43 1.53 -12.31
CA LYS A 101 -13.30 2.47 -12.38
C LYS A 101 -12.41 2.27 -13.60
N SER A 102 -12.14 1.02 -13.98
CA SER A 102 -11.34 0.74 -15.18
C SER A 102 -11.96 1.32 -16.45
N ARG A 103 -13.30 1.36 -16.55
CA ARG A 103 -14.00 1.98 -17.69
C ARG A 103 -13.76 3.48 -17.78
N TYR A 104 -13.81 4.20 -16.65
CA TYR A 104 -13.50 5.63 -16.61
C TYR A 104 -12.03 5.93 -16.95
N LEU A 105 -11.14 4.97 -16.72
CA LEU A 105 -9.72 5.06 -17.01
C LEU A 105 -9.34 4.50 -18.39
N ASN A 106 -10.32 4.05 -19.19
CA ASN A 106 -10.10 3.38 -20.48
C ASN A 106 -9.14 2.17 -20.41
N LEU A 107 -9.24 1.37 -19.34
CA LEU A 107 -8.45 0.16 -19.12
C LEU A 107 -9.26 -1.10 -19.39
N ASP A 108 -8.64 -2.11 -20.01
CA ASP A 108 -9.22 -3.45 -20.16
C ASP A 108 -9.24 -4.16 -18.81
N PHE A 109 -10.42 -4.24 -18.19
CA PHE A 109 -10.58 -4.86 -16.87
C PHE A 109 -10.24 -6.35 -16.87
N ASP A 110 -10.60 -7.06 -17.92
CA ASP A 110 -10.45 -8.52 -17.99
C ASP A 110 -8.96 -8.89 -18.15
N GLU A 111 -8.17 -8.00 -18.74
CA GLU A 111 -6.71 -8.11 -18.77
C GLU A 111 -6.07 -7.74 -17.43
N ILE A 112 -6.32 -6.52 -16.92
CA ILE A 112 -5.62 -5.99 -15.74
C ILE A 112 -5.98 -6.73 -14.45
N SER A 113 -7.20 -7.27 -14.34
CA SER A 113 -7.65 -7.99 -13.14
C SER A 113 -6.80 -9.22 -12.83
N LYS A 114 -6.16 -9.82 -13.86
CA LYS A 114 -5.21 -10.94 -13.70
C LYS A 114 -3.96 -10.55 -12.90
N ASN A 115 -3.66 -9.27 -12.82
CA ASN A 115 -2.54 -8.72 -12.04
C ASN A 115 -2.94 -8.31 -10.62
N ILE A 116 -4.22 -8.41 -10.25
CA ILE A 116 -4.72 -8.06 -8.92
C ILE A 116 -5.04 -9.34 -8.15
N VAL A 117 -4.36 -9.53 -7.02
CA VAL A 117 -4.58 -10.63 -6.08
C VAL A 117 -5.33 -10.07 -4.88
N VAL A 118 -6.43 -10.69 -4.48
CA VAL A 118 -7.26 -10.19 -3.37
C VAL A 118 -7.17 -11.12 -2.16
N ILE A 119 -7.00 -10.54 -0.98
CA ILE A 119 -7.28 -11.18 0.30
C ILE A 119 -8.50 -10.50 0.89
N ASP A 120 -9.57 -11.26 1.12
CA ASP A 120 -10.77 -10.78 1.79
C ASP A 120 -10.69 -11.05 3.29
N ALA A 121 -10.31 -10.02 4.05
CA ALA A 121 -10.34 -10.05 5.51
C ALA A 121 -11.68 -9.54 6.06
N SER A 122 -12.56 -8.99 5.24
CA SER A 122 -13.86 -8.48 5.70
C SER A 122 -14.83 -9.60 6.06
N GLU A 123 -14.76 -10.73 5.33
CA GLU A 123 -15.57 -11.92 5.57
C GLU A 123 -14.82 -13.00 6.38
N ASN A 124 -13.56 -12.75 6.76
CA ASN A 124 -12.74 -13.70 7.52
C ASN A 124 -12.33 -13.11 8.88
N ALA A 125 -13.02 -13.55 9.94
CA ALA A 125 -12.79 -13.05 11.30
C ALA A 125 -11.35 -13.29 11.80
N GLU A 126 -10.73 -14.43 11.46
CA GLU A 126 -9.34 -14.72 11.86
C GLU A 126 -8.37 -13.71 11.24
N LEU A 127 -8.51 -13.44 9.93
CA LEU A 127 -7.67 -12.46 9.23
C LEU A 127 -7.92 -11.03 9.72
N ARG A 128 -9.15 -10.70 10.15
CA ARG A 128 -9.49 -9.39 10.70
C ARG A 128 -8.93 -9.18 12.10
N GLU A 129 -8.94 -10.21 12.95
CA GLU A 129 -8.62 -10.08 14.38
C GLU A 129 -7.18 -10.44 14.77
N ASP A 130 -6.49 -11.31 14.00
CA ASP A 130 -5.08 -11.65 14.20
C ASP A 130 -4.20 -11.07 13.07
N PRO A 131 -3.50 -9.95 13.33
CA PRO A 131 -2.52 -9.39 12.41
C PRO A 131 -1.48 -10.38 11.89
N ARG A 132 -1.10 -11.39 12.68
CA ARG A 132 -0.11 -12.39 12.27
C ARG A 132 -0.68 -13.34 11.22
N ALA A 133 -1.90 -13.83 11.43
CA ALA A 133 -2.58 -14.68 10.45
C ALA A 133 -2.74 -13.97 9.10
N LEU A 134 -3.08 -12.68 9.12
CA LEU A 134 -3.13 -11.87 7.91
C LEU A 134 -1.74 -11.68 7.28
N MET A 135 -0.71 -11.35 8.06
CA MET A 135 0.66 -11.21 7.54
C MET A 135 1.19 -12.53 6.96
N ASP A 136 0.87 -13.68 7.53
CA ASP A 136 1.27 -14.99 7.01
C ASP A 136 0.57 -15.32 5.68
N THR A 137 -0.73 -15.00 5.60
CA THR A 137 -1.50 -15.13 4.35
C THR A 137 -0.97 -14.19 3.27
N MET A 138 -0.66 -12.94 3.62
CA MET A 138 -0.02 -11.98 2.73
C MET A 138 1.36 -12.47 2.28
N ALA A 139 2.18 -13.02 3.18
CA ALA A 139 3.50 -13.55 2.87
C ALA A 139 3.41 -14.69 1.85
N TYR A 140 2.45 -15.61 2.03
CA TYR A 140 2.18 -16.67 1.08
C TYR A 140 1.78 -16.10 -0.30
N ALA A 141 0.82 -15.18 -0.34
CA ALA A 141 0.36 -14.55 -1.57
C ALA A 141 1.47 -13.76 -2.30
N ILE A 142 2.28 -12.99 -1.56
CA ILE A 142 3.42 -12.23 -2.09
C ILE A 142 4.42 -13.19 -2.74
N LYS A 143 4.77 -14.29 -2.06
CA LYS A 143 5.73 -15.27 -2.57
C LYS A 143 5.20 -15.99 -3.81
N GLU A 144 3.98 -16.51 -3.73
CA GLU A 144 3.36 -17.32 -4.78
C GLU A 144 3.05 -16.50 -6.02
N LYS A 145 2.43 -15.34 -5.85
CA LYS A 145 2.00 -14.49 -6.97
C LYS A 145 3.07 -13.50 -7.40
N ARG A 146 4.13 -13.30 -6.61
CA ARG A 146 5.24 -12.35 -6.86
C ARG A 146 4.74 -10.91 -6.96
N THR A 147 3.88 -10.51 -6.03
CA THR A 147 3.39 -9.12 -5.97
C THR A 147 4.51 -8.17 -5.55
N ASN A 148 4.43 -6.94 -6.03
CA ASN A 148 5.40 -5.87 -5.77
C ASN A 148 4.74 -4.64 -5.14
N ASN A 149 3.41 -4.54 -5.25
CA ASN A 149 2.63 -3.46 -4.67
C ASN A 149 1.53 -4.03 -3.77
N VAL A 150 1.26 -3.34 -2.65
CA VAL A 150 0.22 -3.74 -1.69
C VAL A 150 -0.73 -2.58 -1.43
N VAL A 151 -2.01 -2.88 -1.38
CA VAL A 151 -3.04 -2.00 -0.81
C VAL A 151 -3.67 -2.70 0.39
N ILE A 152 -3.84 -2.00 1.51
CA ILE A 152 -4.65 -2.47 2.63
C ILE A 152 -5.76 -1.44 2.88
N ASP A 153 -7.01 -1.82 2.58
CA ASP A 153 -8.17 -0.97 2.73
C ASP A 153 -9.25 -1.61 3.64
N SER A 154 -9.35 -1.26 4.92
CA SER A 154 -8.52 -0.30 5.65
C SER A 154 -7.78 -0.97 6.81
N ILE A 155 -6.58 -0.47 7.11
CA ILE A 155 -5.82 -0.94 8.27
C ILE A 155 -6.55 -0.62 9.59
N THR A 156 -7.48 0.33 9.58
CA THR A 156 -8.34 0.67 10.74
C THR A 156 -9.17 -0.52 11.18
N GLY A 157 -9.72 -1.29 10.23
CA GLY A 157 -10.55 -2.44 10.53
C GLY A 157 -9.82 -3.54 11.32
N LEU A 158 -8.49 -3.58 11.28
CA LEU A 158 -7.66 -4.55 12.01
C LEU A 158 -7.43 -4.19 13.48
N TYR A 159 -7.73 -2.96 13.88
CA TYR A 159 -7.57 -2.48 15.26
C TYR A 159 -8.79 -1.74 15.80
N GLU A 160 -9.92 -1.82 15.11
CA GLU A 160 -11.16 -1.12 15.49
C GLU A 160 -11.62 -1.44 16.92
N HIS A 161 -11.47 -2.69 17.35
CA HIS A 161 -11.77 -3.13 18.73
C HIS A 161 -10.54 -3.11 19.65
N LYS A 162 -9.38 -2.65 19.16
CA LYS A 162 -8.08 -2.68 19.84
C LYS A 162 -7.36 -1.33 19.66
N GLU A 163 -8.06 -0.21 19.85
CA GLU A 163 -7.53 1.14 19.54
C GLU A 163 -6.21 1.45 20.24
N MET A 164 -6.04 1.03 21.50
CA MET A 164 -4.80 1.18 22.26
C MET A 164 -3.59 0.51 21.57
N MET A 165 -3.85 -0.51 20.74
CA MET A 165 -2.85 -1.25 19.97
C MET A 165 -2.67 -0.71 18.53
N ALA A 166 -3.45 0.28 18.09
CA ALA A 166 -3.45 0.77 16.70
C ALA A 166 -2.03 1.08 16.19
N ARG A 167 -1.25 1.85 16.96
CA ARG A 167 0.14 2.19 16.62
C ARG A 167 1.01 0.95 16.45
N GLN A 168 0.88 -0.02 17.35
CA GLN A 168 1.66 -1.25 17.31
C GLN A 168 1.28 -2.12 16.11
N ILE A 169 -0.01 -2.22 15.80
CA ILE A 169 -0.53 -2.99 14.66
C ILE A 169 -0.06 -2.35 13.35
N VAL A 170 -0.26 -1.04 13.17
CA VAL A 170 0.20 -0.32 11.96
C VAL A 170 1.72 -0.48 11.77
N ARG A 171 2.51 -0.42 12.85
CA ARG A 171 3.96 -0.61 12.79
C ARG A 171 4.36 -2.04 12.42
N GLN A 172 3.59 -3.06 12.84
CA GLN A 172 3.82 -4.45 12.42
C GLN A 172 3.67 -4.60 10.91
N PHE A 173 2.57 -4.10 10.33
CA PHE A 173 2.36 -4.12 8.88
C PHE A 173 3.40 -3.30 8.12
N PHE A 174 3.76 -2.11 8.62
CA PHE A 174 4.82 -1.30 8.02
C PHE A 174 6.14 -2.08 7.92
N ASN A 175 6.58 -2.69 9.03
CA ASN A 175 7.83 -3.46 9.07
C ASN A 175 7.76 -4.71 8.21
N PHE A 176 6.61 -5.40 8.20
CA PHE A 176 6.35 -6.54 7.34
C PHE A 176 6.51 -6.16 5.86
N LEU A 177 5.84 -5.11 5.40
CA LEU A 177 5.89 -4.67 4.00
C LEU A 177 7.30 -4.25 3.57
N LYS A 178 8.05 -3.59 4.46
CA LYS A 178 9.47 -3.27 4.23
C LYS A 178 10.33 -4.53 4.10
N LYS A 179 10.16 -5.50 5.00
CA LYS A 179 10.86 -6.79 4.95
C LYS A 179 10.57 -7.56 3.65
N TRP A 180 9.33 -7.52 3.19
CA TRP A 180 8.86 -8.17 1.96
C TRP A 180 9.05 -7.32 0.70
N ARG A 181 9.75 -6.19 0.79
CA ARG A 181 10.08 -5.29 -0.33
C ARG A 181 8.84 -4.93 -1.18
N GLN A 182 7.77 -4.51 -0.51
CA GLN A 182 6.55 -4.03 -1.14
C GLN A 182 6.50 -2.49 -1.15
N THR A 183 6.04 -1.89 -2.25
CA THR A 183 5.53 -0.51 -2.22
C THR A 183 4.07 -0.56 -1.81
N ALA A 184 3.64 0.23 -0.83
CA ALA A 184 2.32 0.03 -0.26
C ALA A 184 1.54 1.30 0.07
N ILE A 185 0.22 1.20 -0.07
CA ILE A 185 -0.76 2.16 0.43
C ILE A 185 -1.56 1.48 1.54
N LEU A 186 -1.54 2.08 2.73
CA LEU A 186 -2.41 1.72 3.85
C LEU A 186 -3.48 2.79 3.96
N VAL A 187 -4.76 2.40 3.97
CA VAL A 187 -5.86 3.34 4.22
C VAL A 187 -6.18 3.31 5.70
N SER A 188 -6.20 4.47 6.35
CA SER A 188 -6.65 4.60 7.74
C SER A 188 -7.64 5.75 7.92
N GLN A 189 -8.47 5.65 8.94
CA GLN A 189 -9.42 6.70 9.28
C GLN A 189 -8.88 7.57 10.42
N LYS A 190 -9.02 8.90 10.28
CA LYS A 190 -8.80 9.83 11.39
C LYS A 190 -10.06 9.82 12.24
N ARG A 191 -10.01 9.20 13.42
CA ARG A 191 -11.05 9.38 14.44
C ARG A 191 -10.82 10.75 15.09
N SER A 192 -11.83 11.61 15.08
CA SER A 192 -11.80 12.88 15.81
C SER A 192 -11.57 12.57 17.28
N ALA A 193 -10.54 13.14 17.90
CA ALA A 193 -10.54 13.22 19.35
C ALA A 193 -11.68 14.16 19.72
N GLN A 194 -12.83 13.63 20.13
CA GLN A 194 -13.72 14.40 20.99
C GLN A 194 -13.01 14.48 22.34
N GLY A 195 -12.54 15.68 22.70
CA GLY A 195 -11.90 15.96 23.99
C GLY A 195 -10.52 16.59 23.87
N ALA A 196 -10.46 17.83 23.39
CA ALA A 196 -9.43 18.80 23.73
C ALA A 196 -9.94 20.22 23.38
N ASP A 197 -11.08 20.58 23.96
CA ASP A 197 -11.40 21.98 24.28
C ASP A 197 -11.41 22.09 25.81
#